data_AF-A0A292ZJD8-F1
#
_entry.id   AF-A0A292ZJD8-F1
#
_cell.length_a   1.000
_cell.length_b   1.000
_cell.length_c   1.000
_cell.angle_alpha   90.00
_cell.angle_beta   90.00
_cell.angle_gamma   90.00
#
_symmetry.space_group_name_H-M   'P 1'
#
loop_
_entity.id
_entity.type
_entity.pdbx_description
1 polymer ?
#
loop_
_entity_poly.entity_id
_entity_poly.type
_entity_poly.pdbx_seq_one_letter_code
_entity_poly.pdbx_strand_id
1 'polypeptide(L)'
;MFLMKSEKTGAVRLVSMSTLGKGIKRFIERANARIAIWNRAAPERRREPLPDFAAAFLRGSAATQVYTASQGDLIAAQALLNHARIDTTEHYVRGPEAARIQAETIARAQALMIGWVMGENGAAEATPAAMPASVPFGHDCLNLLGGDRPGKPCSRAGACLRCPGLVIPLDAGHLARILQAIAALEDARARLDPARWAMIYAESYRILTGDILPDFPDALHNAARAIVATLPVLPVLE
;
A
#
# COMPACT_ATOMS: atom_id res chain seq x y z
N MET A 1 -0.72 17.17 21.82
CA MET A 1 -0.89 18.28 22.78
C MET A 1 -0.04 19.44 22.29
N PHE A 2 -0.58 20.66 22.23
CA PHE A 2 0.16 21.82 21.74
C PHE A 2 0.44 22.79 22.89
N LEU A 3 1.70 23.21 22.99
CA LEU A 3 2.12 24.30 23.87
C LEU A 3 2.01 25.61 23.09
N MET A 4 1.35 26.60 23.65
CA MET A 4 1.30 27.95 23.07
C MET A 4 1.84 28.97 24.06
N LYS A 5 2.61 29.93 23.54
CA LYS A 5 3.01 31.13 24.28
C LYS A 5 1.84 32.09 24.35
N SER A 6 1.41 32.45 25.56
CA SER A 6 0.39 33.46 25.78
C SER A 6 0.94 34.85 25.45
N GLU A 7 0.28 35.59 24.56
CA GLU A 7 0.65 36.98 24.27
C GLU A 7 0.43 37.91 25.48
N LYS A 8 -0.55 37.61 26.34
CA LYS A 8 -0.86 38.45 27.52
C LYS A 8 0.09 38.25 28.69
N THR A 9 0.57 37.01 28.89
CA THR A 9 1.35 36.65 30.09
C THR A 9 2.78 36.24 29.77
N GLY A 10 3.12 36.09 28.48
CA GLY A 10 4.42 35.57 28.03
C GLY A 10 4.66 34.09 28.33
N ALA A 11 3.83 33.45 29.15
CA ALA A 11 3.99 32.08 29.58
C ALA A 11 3.62 31.07 28.50
N VAL A 12 4.44 30.02 28.35
CA VAL A 12 4.13 28.86 27.51
C VAL A 12 3.28 27.90 28.31
N ARG A 13 2.07 27.63 27.85
CA ARG A 13 1.14 26.71 28.53
C ARG A 13 0.46 25.78 27.55
N LEU A 14 -0.01 24.65 28.09
CA LEU A 14 -0.86 23.75 27.36
C LEU A 14 -2.20 24.43 27.03
N VAL A 15 -2.63 24.34 25.76
CA VAL A 15 -3.96 24.80 25.37
C VAL A 15 -4.99 23.78 25.84
N SER A 16 -5.82 24.16 26.82
CA SER A 16 -6.93 23.32 27.25
C SER A 16 -8.02 23.25 26.17
N MET A 17 -8.77 22.14 26.13
CA MET A 17 -9.91 22.01 25.22
C MET A 17 -10.97 23.10 25.46
N SER A 18 -11.14 23.56 26.69
CA SER A 18 -12.06 24.66 27.03
C SER A 18 -11.62 26.00 26.39
N THR A 19 -10.31 26.24 26.33
CA THR A 19 -9.73 27.44 25.71
C THR A 19 -9.95 27.40 24.20
N LEU A 20 -9.72 26.24 23.58
CA LEU A 20 -9.94 26.05 22.14
C LEU A 20 -11.43 26.22 21.78
N GLY A 21 -12.34 25.63 22.56
CA GLY A 21 -13.79 25.78 22.37
C GLY A 21 -14.24 27.24 22.46
N LYS A 22 -13.77 27.99 23.47
CA LYS A 22 -14.05 29.44 23.58
C LYS A 22 -13.49 30.23 22.40
N GLY A 23 -12.31 29.86 21.91
CA GLY A 23 -11.69 30.46 20.74
C GLY A 23 -12.51 30.28 19.47
N ILE A 24 -12.97 29.04 19.22
CA ILE A 24 -13.82 28.70 18.07
C ILE A 24 -15.15 29.45 18.14
N LYS A 25 -15.81 29.48 19.30
CA LYS A 25 -17.07 30.23 19.46
C LYS A 25 -16.89 31.71 19.10
N ARG A 26 -15.84 32.35 19.63
CA ARG A 26 -15.52 33.76 19.29
C ARG A 26 -15.13 33.95 17.83
N PHE A 27 -14.56 32.94 17.18
CA PHE A 27 -14.30 32.98 15.74
C PHE A 27 -15.60 32.98 14.95
N ILE A 28 -16.53 32.07 15.27
CA ILE A 28 -17.84 31.94 14.62
C ILE A 28 -18.64 33.24 14.77
N GLU A 29 -18.74 33.78 16.00
CA GLU A 29 -19.43 35.04 16.28
C GLU A 29 -18.88 36.20 15.42
N ARG A 30 -17.55 36.35 15.36
CA ARG A 30 -16.90 37.42 14.57
C ARG A 30 -17.07 37.20 13.07
N ALA A 31 -17.00 35.97 12.59
CA ALA A 31 -17.17 35.66 11.18
C ALA A 31 -18.62 35.91 10.73
N ASN A 32 -19.60 35.51 11.54
CA ASN A 32 -21.02 35.75 11.27
C ASN A 32 -21.39 37.23 11.33
N ALA A 33 -20.77 38.01 12.23
CA ALA A 33 -20.93 39.47 12.22
C ALA A 33 -20.44 40.10 10.90
N ARG A 34 -19.29 39.65 10.38
CA ARG A 34 -18.79 40.09 9.06
C ARG A 34 -19.69 39.67 7.91
N ILE A 35 -20.21 38.44 7.93
CA ILE A 35 -21.17 37.93 6.94
C ILE A 35 -22.45 38.78 6.96
N ALA A 36 -22.95 39.14 8.15
CA ALA A 36 -24.13 39.99 8.27
C ALA A 36 -23.91 41.40 7.69
N ILE A 37 -22.73 41.99 7.90
CA ILE A 37 -22.36 43.27 7.27
C ILE A 37 -22.34 43.12 5.74
N TRP A 38 -21.69 42.08 5.22
CA TRP A 38 -21.66 41.78 3.78
C TRP A 38 -23.05 41.61 3.18
N ASN A 39 -23.89 40.80 3.82
CA ASN A 39 -25.25 40.49 3.35
C ASN A 39 -26.18 41.70 3.35
N ARG A 40 -25.90 42.74 4.16
CA ARG A 40 -26.58 44.03 4.10
C ARG A 40 -26.10 44.89 2.94
N ALA A 41 -24.80 44.84 2.62
CA ALA A 41 -24.19 45.64 1.55
C ALA A 41 -24.39 45.04 0.15
N ALA A 42 -24.50 43.72 0.04
CA ALA A 42 -24.66 42.98 -1.23
C ALA A 42 -25.78 41.92 -1.09
N PRO A 43 -27.06 42.35 -1.02
CA PRO A 43 -28.20 41.44 -0.82
C PRO A 43 -28.37 40.41 -1.95
N GLU A 44 -27.92 40.73 -3.17
CA GLU A 44 -27.90 39.86 -4.34
C GLU A 44 -26.79 38.79 -4.30
N ARG A 45 -25.78 38.94 -3.43
CA ARG A 45 -24.69 37.97 -3.22
C ARG A 45 -24.57 37.56 -1.75
N ARG A 46 -25.72 37.19 -1.17
CA ARG A 46 -25.80 36.73 0.22
C ARG A 46 -24.96 35.48 0.46
N ARG A 47 -24.32 35.46 1.63
CA ARG A 47 -23.54 34.34 2.14
C ARG A 47 -24.25 33.73 3.34
N GLU A 48 -24.21 32.40 3.42
CA GLU A 48 -24.76 31.68 4.56
C GLU A 48 -23.89 31.93 5.81
N PRO A 49 -24.48 32.14 7.00
CA PRO A 49 -23.72 32.17 8.24
C PRO A 49 -23.02 30.82 8.50
N LEU A 50 -21.86 30.90 9.14
CA LEU A 50 -21.16 29.72 9.61
C LEU A 50 -21.98 29.05 10.72
N PRO A 51 -22.23 27.74 10.62
CA PRO A 51 -22.90 26.98 11.67
C PRO A 51 -21.97 26.83 12.89
N ASP A 52 -22.56 26.52 14.04
CA ASP A 52 -21.78 26.11 15.20
C ASP A 52 -21.06 24.78 14.92
N PHE A 53 -19.75 24.75 15.17
CA PHE A 53 -18.94 23.55 14.99
C PHE A 53 -17.91 23.39 16.12
N ALA A 54 -17.59 22.13 16.42
CA ALA A 54 -16.52 21.78 17.34
C ALA A 54 -15.21 21.49 16.59
N ALA A 55 -14.07 21.70 17.25
CA ALA A 55 -12.75 21.36 16.71
C ALA A 55 -12.65 19.90 16.23
N ALA A 56 -13.40 19.00 16.89
CA ALA A 56 -13.42 17.58 16.57
C ALA A 56 -13.90 17.30 15.13
N PHE A 57 -14.80 18.13 14.58
CA PHE A 57 -15.33 17.94 13.22
C PHE A 57 -14.29 18.22 12.13
N LEU A 58 -13.30 19.07 12.39
CA LEU A 58 -12.22 19.35 11.43
C LEU A 58 -11.46 18.09 11.05
N ARG A 59 -11.34 17.13 11.99
CA ARG A 59 -10.63 15.87 11.78
C ARG A 59 -11.37 15.00 10.75
N GLY A 60 -12.69 14.86 10.89
CA GLY A 60 -13.53 14.15 9.92
C GLY A 60 -13.53 14.83 8.55
N SER A 61 -13.72 16.15 8.51
CA SER A 61 -13.71 16.90 7.25
C SER A 61 -12.37 16.77 6.50
N ALA A 62 -11.25 16.86 7.20
CA ALA A 62 -9.93 16.68 6.59
C ALA A 62 -9.73 15.25 6.07
N ALA A 63 -10.19 14.23 6.81
CA ALA A 63 -10.14 12.84 6.38
C ALA A 63 -10.96 12.62 5.10
N THR A 64 -12.19 13.14 5.04
CA THR A 64 -13.04 13.06 3.85
C THR A 64 -12.39 13.73 2.64
N GLN A 65 -11.80 14.93 2.82
CA GLN A 65 -11.13 15.64 1.73
C GLN A 65 -9.94 14.84 1.17
N VAL A 66 -9.11 14.25 2.04
CA VAL A 66 -7.99 13.41 1.58
C VAL A 66 -8.49 12.15 0.90
N TYR A 67 -9.51 11.49 1.46
CA TYR A 67 -10.11 10.29 0.87
C TYR A 67 -10.70 10.55 -0.52
N THR A 68 -11.42 11.66 -0.71
CA THR A 68 -11.96 12.04 -2.02
C THR A 68 -10.85 12.41 -3.00
N ALA A 69 -9.85 13.18 -2.56
CA ALA A 69 -8.72 13.57 -3.42
C ALA A 69 -7.88 12.35 -3.85
N SER A 70 -7.78 11.33 -3.00
CA SER A 70 -7.06 10.09 -3.27
C SER A 70 -7.91 9.04 -4.00
N GLN A 71 -9.11 9.39 -4.47
CA GLN A 71 -10.03 8.47 -5.17
C GLN A 71 -10.38 7.22 -4.34
N GLY A 72 -10.52 7.39 -3.01
CA GLY A 72 -10.96 6.33 -2.11
C GLY A 72 -9.85 5.59 -1.37
N ASP A 73 -8.63 6.13 -1.32
CA ASP A 73 -7.54 5.51 -0.55
C ASP A 73 -7.69 5.76 0.96
N LEU A 74 -8.10 4.71 1.68
CA LEU A 74 -8.21 4.71 3.15
C LEU A 74 -6.86 4.79 3.86
N ILE A 75 -5.75 4.33 3.25
CA ILE A 75 -4.41 4.38 3.84
C ILE A 75 -3.91 5.82 3.86
N ALA A 76 -4.16 6.58 2.79
CA ALA A 76 -3.86 8.02 2.76
C ALA A 76 -4.61 8.78 3.86
N ALA A 77 -5.91 8.50 4.04
CA ALA A 77 -6.71 9.08 5.12
C ALA A 77 -6.22 8.64 6.52
N GLN A 78 -5.82 7.38 6.67
CA GLN A 78 -5.28 6.83 7.91
C GLN A 78 -3.97 7.51 8.30
N ALA A 79 -3.06 7.72 7.34
CA ALA A 79 -1.78 8.38 7.55
C ALA A 79 -1.98 9.83 8.02
N LEU A 80 -2.91 10.58 7.40
CA LEU A 80 -3.29 11.93 7.86
C LEU A 80 -3.80 11.92 9.30
N LEU A 81 -4.68 10.98 9.60
CA LEU A 81 -5.34 10.89 10.91
C LEU A 81 -4.45 10.27 11.98
N ASN A 82 -3.30 9.70 11.61
CA ASN A 82 -2.40 8.96 12.48
C ASN A 82 -3.15 7.88 13.30
N HIS A 83 -4.07 7.17 12.65
CA HIS A 83 -4.82 6.09 13.29
C HIS A 83 -4.05 4.77 13.20
N ALA A 84 -3.95 4.05 14.32
CA ALA A 84 -3.30 2.75 14.36
C ALA A 84 -4.10 1.67 13.61
N ARG A 85 -5.43 1.79 13.58
CA ARG A 85 -6.35 0.84 12.93
C ARG A 85 -7.10 1.52 11.79
N ILE A 86 -7.23 0.80 10.67
CA ILE A 86 -7.93 1.29 9.50
C ILE A 86 -9.44 1.41 9.72
N ASP A 87 -10.04 0.51 10.51
CA ASP A 87 -11.47 0.56 10.86
C ASP A 87 -11.86 1.88 11.54
N THR A 88 -10.95 2.43 12.34
CA THR A 88 -11.14 3.74 12.98
C THR A 88 -11.17 4.86 11.95
N THR A 89 -10.37 4.77 10.88
CA THR A 89 -10.36 5.73 9.77
C THR A 89 -11.63 5.62 8.93
N GLU A 90 -12.09 4.40 8.65
CA GLU A 90 -13.32 4.15 7.88
C GLU A 90 -14.52 4.90 8.48
N HIS A 91 -14.64 4.91 9.81
CA HIS A 91 -15.72 5.62 10.50
C HIS A 91 -15.70 7.14 10.25
N TYR A 92 -14.53 7.74 10.02
CA TYR A 92 -14.39 9.18 9.79
C TYR A 92 -14.67 9.60 8.35
N VAL A 93 -14.57 8.68 7.40
CA VAL A 93 -14.81 8.96 5.97
C VAL A 93 -16.20 8.51 5.50
N ARG A 94 -16.93 7.76 6.34
CA ARG A 94 -18.26 7.24 6.00
C ARG A 94 -19.24 8.39 5.72
N GLY A 95 -19.69 8.48 4.47
CA GLY A 95 -20.62 9.50 4.00
C GLY A 95 -21.11 9.22 2.58
N PRO A 96 -22.08 10.01 2.06
CA PRO A 96 -22.68 9.76 0.74
C PRO A 96 -21.65 9.74 -0.40
N GLU A 97 -20.67 10.65 -0.35
CA GLU A 97 -19.62 10.73 -1.36
C GLU A 97 -18.66 9.53 -1.30
N ALA A 98 -18.36 9.03 -0.10
CA ALA A 98 -17.54 7.82 0.05
C ALA A 98 -18.27 6.58 -0.46
N ALA A 99 -19.59 6.48 -0.23
CA ALA A 99 -20.42 5.42 -0.78
C ALA A 99 -20.46 5.46 -2.32
N ARG A 100 -20.52 6.65 -2.92
CA ARG A 100 -20.45 6.84 -4.37
C ARG A 100 -19.12 6.32 -4.94
N ILE A 101 -17.99 6.78 -4.39
CA ILE A 101 -16.64 6.34 -4.80
C ILE A 101 -16.49 4.82 -4.67
N GLN A 102 -17.00 4.24 -3.59
CA GLN A 102 -16.94 2.79 -3.36
C GLN A 102 -17.79 2.02 -4.37
N ALA A 103 -19.02 2.48 -4.66
CA ALA A 103 -19.87 1.88 -5.68
C ALA A 103 -19.24 1.95 -7.08
N GLU A 104 -18.64 3.08 -7.44
CA GLU A 104 -17.91 3.25 -8.70
C GLU A 104 -16.69 2.33 -8.79
N THR A 105 -15.95 2.17 -7.69
CA THR A 105 -14.79 1.27 -7.62
C THR A 105 -15.23 -0.18 -7.78
N ILE A 106 -16.32 -0.59 -7.11
CA ILE A 106 -16.91 -1.93 -7.24
C ILE A 106 -17.38 -2.16 -8.68
N ALA A 107 -18.13 -1.22 -9.26
CA ALA A 107 -18.62 -1.32 -10.62
C ALA A 107 -17.46 -1.43 -11.63
N ARG A 108 -16.39 -0.65 -11.45
CA ARG A 108 -15.18 -0.75 -12.27
C ARG A 108 -14.51 -2.12 -12.14
N ALA A 109 -14.35 -2.62 -10.92
CA ALA A 109 -13.77 -3.94 -10.69
C ALA A 109 -14.62 -5.06 -11.31
N GLN A 110 -15.94 -4.98 -11.19
CA GLN A 110 -16.88 -5.90 -11.82
C GLN A 110 -16.80 -5.85 -13.35
N ALA A 111 -16.71 -4.65 -13.93
CA ALA A 111 -16.55 -4.47 -15.37
C ALA A 111 -15.23 -5.09 -15.88
N LEU A 112 -14.12 -4.88 -15.16
CA LEU A 112 -12.83 -5.51 -15.48
C LEU A 112 -12.90 -7.04 -15.38
N MET A 113 -13.57 -7.56 -14.36
CA MET A 113 -13.78 -9.00 -14.20
C MET A 113 -14.59 -9.59 -15.35
N ILE A 114 -15.70 -8.94 -15.75
CA ILE A 114 -16.52 -9.36 -16.88
C ILE A 114 -15.71 -9.30 -18.18
N GLY A 115 -14.99 -8.20 -18.43
CA GLY A 115 -14.13 -8.08 -19.61
C GLY A 115 -13.07 -9.18 -19.68
N TRP A 116 -12.47 -9.55 -18.55
CA TRP A 116 -11.52 -10.66 -18.46
C TRP A 116 -12.17 -12.01 -18.80
N VAL A 117 -13.38 -12.30 -18.26
CA VAL A 117 -14.11 -13.54 -18.54
C VAL A 117 -14.57 -13.62 -19.99
N MET A 118 -15.03 -12.50 -20.56
CA MET A 118 -15.56 -12.43 -21.92
C MET A 118 -14.46 -12.32 -22.99
N GLY A 119 -13.19 -12.18 -22.60
CA GLY A 119 -12.07 -12.00 -23.52
C GLY A 119 -12.04 -10.62 -24.19
N GLU A 120 -12.83 -9.65 -23.71
CA GLU A 120 -12.94 -8.29 -24.23
C GLU A 120 -11.88 -7.36 -23.62
N ASN A 121 -10.64 -7.85 -23.51
CA ASN A 121 -9.53 -6.98 -23.16
C ASN A 121 -9.31 -6.00 -24.32
N GLY A 122 -9.90 -4.80 -24.20
CA GLY A 122 -9.59 -3.68 -25.07
C GLY A 122 -8.08 -3.55 -25.20
N ALA A 123 -7.59 -3.69 -26.43
CA ALA A 123 -6.20 -3.62 -26.86
C ALA A 123 -5.22 -3.38 -25.71
N ALA A 124 -4.82 -4.45 -25.02
CA ALA A 124 -3.67 -4.39 -24.15
C ALA A 124 -2.53 -3.80 -24.97
N GLU A 125 -2.02 -2.64 -24.53
CA GLU A 125 -0.78 -2.05 -25.05
C GLU A 125 0.18 -3.19 -25.31
N ALA A 126 0.59 -3.37 -26.57
CA ALA A 126 1.26 -4.58 -27.05
C ALA A 126 2.31 -5.01 -26.03
N THR A 127 1.99 -6.04 -25.25
CA THR A 127 2.90 -6.56 -24.22
C THR A 127 4.22 -6.80 -24.93
N PRO A 128 5.34 -6.20 -24.50
CA PRO A 128 6.62 -6.46 -25.12
C PRO A 128 6.80 -7.97 -25.21
N ALA A 129 7.26 -8.48 -26.36
CA ALA A 129 7.41 -9.91 -26.60
C ALA A 129 8.02 -10.58 -25.37
N ALA A 130 7.37 -11.63 -24.87
CA ALA A 130 7.75 -12.26 -23.61
C ALA A 130 9.22 -12.66 -23.67
N MET A 131 10.02 -12.06 -22.79
CA MET A 131 11.42 -12.40 -22.64
C MET A 131 11.57 -13.19 -21.34
N PRO A 132 11.45 -14.53 -21.39
CA PRO A 132 11.58 -15.36 -20.21
C PRO A 132 13.01 -15.26 -19.69
N ALA A 133 13.14 -15.13 -18.37
CA ALA A 133 14.43 -15.13 -17.72
C ALA A 133 14.38 -16.06 -16.51
N SER A 134 15.31 -17.01 -16.44
CA SER A 134 15.48 -17.82 -15.24
C SER A 134 16.17 -16.95 -14.20
N VAL A 135 15.52 -16.76 -13.06
CA VAL A 135 16.03 -15.87 -12.01
C VAL A 135 16.83 -16.68 -11.00
N PRO A 136 17.75 -16.03 -10.23
CA PRO A 136 18.73 -16.74 -9.40
C PRO A 136 18.14 -17.73 -8.37
N PHE A 137 16.86 -17.58 -8.03
CA PHE A 137 16.17 -18.37 -7.00
C PHE A 137 15.18 -19.39 -7.58
N GLY A 138 15.32 -19.74 -8.86
CA GLY A 138 14.62 -20.88 -9.43
C GLY A 138 13.15 -20.63 -9.81
N HIS A 139 12.72 -19.36 -9.84
CA HIS A 139 11.46 -18.98 -10.46
C HIS A 139 11.73 -18.47 -11.89
N ASP A 140 10.86 -18.80 -12.82
CA ASP A 140 10.95 -18.25 -14.17
C ASP A 140 10.15 -16.96 -14.25
N CYS A 141 10.82 -15.86 -14.59
CA CYS A 141 10.14 -14.62 -14.89
C CYS A 141 9.46 -14.76 -16.24
N LEU A 142 8.14 -14.60 -16.28
CA LEU A 142 7.35 -14.72 -17.51
C LEU A 142 7.74 -13.68 -18.56
N ASN A 143 8.07 -12.46 -18.15
CA ASN A 143 8.50 -11.40 -19.05
C ASN A 143 9.36 -10.33 -18.37
N LEU A 144 10.68 -10.34 -18.63
CA LEU A 144 11.60 -9.33 -18.09
C LEU A 144 11.27 -7.91 -18.56
N LEU A 145 10.67 -7.76 -19.75
CA LEU A 145 10.30 -6.45 -20.34
C LEU A 145 8.86 -6.02 -20.02
N GLY A 146 8.07 -6.91 -19.42
CA GLY A 146 6.70 -6.64 -18.96
C GLY A 146 6.62 -6.19 -17.49
N GLY A 147 7.74 -5.72 -16.93
CA GLY A 147 7.84 -5.29 -15.54
C GLY A 147 7.18 -3.95 -15.25
N ASP A 148 7.72 -3.22 -14.27
CA ASP A 148 7.23 -1.91 -13.82
C ASP A 148 7.37 -0.78 -14.87
N ARG A 149 8.12 -1.04 -15.95
CA ARG A 149 8.41 -0.07 -17.00
C ARG A 149 8.23 -0.72 -18.38
N PRO A 150 7.23 -0.30 -19.17
CA PRO A 150 7.00 -0.86 -20.50
C PRO A 150 8.26 -0.76 -21.38
N GLY A 151 8.67 -1.88 -21.96
CA GLY A 151 9.79 -1.94 -22.91
C GLY A 151 11.19 -1.81 -22.29
N LYS A 152 11.32 -1.82 -20.96
CA LYS A 152 12.61 -1.82 -20.26
C LYS A 152 12.71 -3.05 -19.35
N PRO A 153 13.92 -3.58 -19.08
CA PRO A 153 14.10 -4.62 -18.07
C PRO A 153 13.52 -4.19 -16.73
N CYS A 154 12.79 -5.09 -16.08
CA CYS A 154 12.20 -4.90 -14.77
C CYS A 154 13.25 -4.34 -13.79
N SER A 155 12.90 -3.25 -13.09
CA SER A 155 13.80 -2.62 -12.13
C SER A 155 14.12 -3.49 -10.91
N ARG A 156 13.36 -4.57 -10.74
CA ARG A 156 13.47 -5.55 -9.65
C ARG A 156 14.03 -6.88 -10.12
N ALA A 157 14.64 -6.93 -11.30
CA ALA A 157 15.33 -8.13 -11.78
C ALA A 157 16.35 -8.61 -10.73
N GLY A 158 16.27 -9.89 -10.36
CA GLY A 158 17.09 -10.48 -9.29
C GLY A 158 16.52 -10.34 -7.88
N ALA A 159 15.49 -9.52 -7.65
CA ALA A 159 14.76 -9.42 -6.37
C ALA A 159 13.38 -10.13 -6.45
N CYS A 160 13.29 -11.20 -7.23
CA CYS A 160 12.01 -11.79 -7.65
C CYS A 160 11.16 -12.33 -6.50
N LEU A 161 11.77 -12.75 -5.39
CA LEU A 161 11.07 -13.14 -4.16
C LEU A 161 10.26 -11.99 -3.52
N ARG A 162 10.54 -10.74 -3.89
CA ARG A 162 9.80 -9.54 -3.47
C ARG A 162 8.94 -8.96 -4.59
N CYS A 163 8.76 -9.69 -5.69
CA CYS A 163 7.93 -9.25 -6.80
C CYS A 163 6.44 -9.36 -6.41
N PRO A 164 5.61 -8.31 -6.57
CA PRO A 164 4.18 -8.39 -6.33
C PRO A 164 3.45 -9.39 -7.24
N GLY A 165 4.03 -9.70 -8.40
CA GLY A 165 3.51 -10.68 -9.35
C GLY A 165 4.07 -12.09 -9.15
N LEU A 166 4.75 -12.36 -8.03
CA LEU A 166 5.24 -13.71 -7.73
C LEU A 166 4.07 -14.65 -7.46
N VAL A 167 3.94 -15.67 -8.30
CA VAL A 167 3.00 -16.77 -8.13
C VAL A 167 3.82 -18.05 -8.09
N ILE A 168 3.66 -18.84 -7.02
CA ILE A 168 4.34 -20.12 -6.84
C ILE A 168 3.27 -21.21 -6.84
N PRO A 169 3.19 -22.03 -7.91
CA PRO A 169 2.32 -23.19 -7.92
C PRO A 169 2.69 -24.20 -6.83
N LEU A 170 1.70 -24.75 -6.14
CA LEU A 170 1.88 -25.75 -5.08
C LEU A 170 1.99 -27.15 -5.68
N ASP A 171 3.11 -27.43 -6.36
CA ASP A 171 3.45 -28.74 -6.90
C ASP A 171 4.89 -29.17 -6.57
N ALA A 172 5.17 -30.46 -6.82
CA ALA A 172 6.46 -31.06 -6.49
C ALA A 172 7.63 -30.50 -7.30
N GLY A 173 7.41 -30.01 -8.53
CA GLY A 173 8.45 -29.44 -9.38
C GLY A 173 8.94 -28.10 -8.87
N HIS A 174 8.00 -27.21 -8.53
CA HIS A 174 8.33 -25.91 -7.93
C HIS A 174 8.95 -26.07 -6.54
N LEU A 175 8.43 -27.00 -5.73
CA LEU A 175 9.02 -27.31 -4.43
C LEU A 175 10.45 -27.83 -4.59
N ALA A 176 10.73 -28.70 -5.55
CA ALA A 176 12.08 -29.20 -5.80
C ALA A 176 13.06 -28.05 -6.12
N ARG A 177 12.61 -27.10 -6.94
CA ARG A 177 13.42 -25.94 -7.31
C ARG A 177 13.68 -24.99 -6.14
N ILE A 178 12.70 -24.82 -5.25
CA ILE A 178 12.85 -24.09 -3.98
C ILE A 178 13.85 -24.78 -3.05
N LEU A 179 13.73 -26.11 -2.88
CA LEU A 179 14.68 -26.89 -2.07
C LEU A 179 16.12 -26.80 -2.62
N GLN A 180 16.27 -26.83 -3.95
CA GLN A 180 17.56 -26.65 -4.61
C GLN A 180 18.15 -25.25 -4.33
N ALA A 181 17.33 -24.20 -4.35
CA ALA A 181 17.75 -22.84 -4.04
C ALA A 181 18.15 -22.66 -2.57
N ILE A 182 17.39 -23.25 -1.63
CA ILE A 182 17.72 -23.25 -0.20
C ILE A 182 19.08 -23.91 0.04
N ALA A 183 19.31 -25.09 -0.54
CA ALA A 183 20.59 -25.79 -0.40
C ALA A 183 21.77 -24.97 -0.95
N ALA A 184 21.59 -24.30 -2.10
CA ALA A 184 22.62 -23.42 -2.66
C ALA A 184 22.93 -22.20 -1.77
N LEU A 185 21.92 -21.65 -1.10
CA LEU A 185 22.09 -20.53 -0.16
C LEU A 185 22.81 -20.97 1.12
N GLU A 186 22.55 -22.19 1.59
CA GLU A 186 23.22 -22.79 2.75
C GLU A 186 24.70 -23.10 2.45
N ASP A 187 24.98 -23.65 1.28
CA ASP A 187 26.36 -23.85 0.81
C ASP A 187 27.10 -22.51 0.68
N ALA A 188 26.47 -21.51 0.07
CA ALA A 188 27.02 -20.16 0.00
C ALA A 188 27.26 -19.54 1.38
N ARG A 189 26.40 -19.82 2.37
CA ARG A 189 26.58 -19.36 3.76
C ARG A 189 27.83 -19.96 4.41
N ALA A 190 28.16 -21.21 4.08
CA ALA A 190 29.35 -21.88 4.60
C ALA A 190 30.65 -21.36 3.96
N ARG A 191 30.59 -20.86 2.71
CA ARG A 191 31.77 -20.42 1.96
C ARG A 191 32.04 -18.91 2.01
N LEU A 192 31.00 -18.08 2.09
CA LEU A 192 31.11 -16.62 2.04
C LEU A 192 31.37 -15.98 3.41
N ASP A 193 31.94 -14.78 3.40
CA ASP A 193 32.03 -13.95 4.59
C ASP A 193 30.62 -13.72 5.20
N PRO A 194 30.42 -13.90 6.53
CA PRO A 194 29.11 -13.78 7.15
C PRO A 194 28.41 -12.43 6.93
N ALA A 195 29.16 -11.32 6.90
CA ALA A 195 28.57 -10.00 6.71
C ALA A 195 28.14 -9.80 5.25
N ARG A 196 28.94 -10.27 4.29
CA ARG A 196 28.58 -10.27 2.86
C ARG A 196 27.35 -11.14 2.59
N TRP A 197 27.33 -12.36 3.14
CA TRP A 197 26.18 -13.26 2.99
C TRP A 197 24.92 -12.64 3.59
N ALA A 198 25.02 -12.04 4.78
CA ALA A 198 23.90 -11.39 5.44
C ALA A 198 23.33 -10.22 4.63
N MET A 199 24.20 -9.43 4.01
CA MET A 199 23.79 -8.27 3.20
C MET A 199 23.03 -8.67 1.92
N ILE A 200 23.47 -9.74 1.25
CA ILE A 200 22.99 -10.08 -0.09
C ILE A 200 21.89 -11.15 -0.05
N TYR A 201 22.06 -12.19 0.77
CA TYR A 201 21.30 -13.44 0.66
C TYR A 201 20.40 -13.76 1.84
N ALA A 202 20.65 -13.21 3.04
CA ALA A 202 19.91 -13.59 4.24
C ALA A 202 18.40 -13.37 4.11
N GLU A 203 17.97 -12.27 3.49
CA GLU A 203 16.54 -12.00 3.34
C GLU A 203 15.88 -12.94 2.34
N SER A 204 16.57 -13.31 1.26
CA SER A 204 16.07 -14.32 0.31
C SER A 204 15.94 -15.69 1.00
N TYR A 205 16.93 -16.07 1.82
CA TYR A 205 16.88 -17.29 2.61
C TYR A 205 15.70 -17.27 3.58
N ARG A 206 15.51 -16.17 4.33
CA ARG A 206 14.41 -15.99 5.27
C ARG A 206 13.03 -16.15 4.60
N ILE A 207 12.83 -15.51 3.44
CA ILE A 207 11.57 -15.61 2.68
C ILE A 207 11.33 -17.06 2.26
N LEU A 208 12.35 -17.73 1.69
CA LEU A 208 12.22 -19.11 1.23
C LEU A 208 11.90 -20.08 2.38
N THR A 209 12.61 -19.99 3.50
CA THR A 209 12.45 -20.95 4.61
C THR A 209 11.28 -20.61 5.54
N GLY A 210 11.01 -19.32 5.76
CA GLY A 210 10.06 -18.85 6.75
C GLY A 210 8.68 -18.51 6.19
N ASP A 211 8.61 -18.02 4.95
CA ASP A 211 7.37 -17.52 4.36
C ASP A 211 6.82 -18.46 3.28
N ILE A 212 7.68 -19.14 2.50
CA ILE A 212 7.27 -19.96 1.35
C ILE A 212 7.22 -21.45 1.68
N LEU A 213 8.32 -22.01 2.19
CA LEU A 213 8.43 -23.46 2.42
C LEU A 213 7.32 -24.04 3.34
N PRO A 214 6.88 -23.36 4.43
CA PRO A 214 5.85 -23.90 5.31
C PRO A 214 4.47 -24.10 4.66
N ASP A 215 4.18 -23.42 3.56
CA ASP A 215 2.88 -23.52 2.87
C ASP A 215 2.79 -24.77 1.96
N PHE A 216 3.90 -25.47 1.73
CA PHE A 216 3.91 -26.71 0.96
C PHE A 216 3.51 -27.91 1.83
N PRO A 217 2.52 -28.72 1.41
CA PRO A 217 2.16 -29.94 2.13
C PRO A 217 3.33 -30.94 2.25
N ASP A 218 3.43 -31.60 3.40
CA ASP A 218 4.44 -32.65 3.66
C ASP A 218 4.43 -33.76 2.59
N ALA A 219 3.25 -34.07 2.05
CA ALA A 219 3.09 -35.07 1.00
C ALA A 219 3.91 -34.76 -0.27
N LEU A 220 4.11 -33.47 -0.60
CA LEU A 220 4.88 -33.06 -1.78
C LEU A 220 6.40 -33.14 -1.56
N HIS A 221 6.87 -33.12 -0.32
CA HIS A 221 8.30 -33.05 -0.01
C HIS A 221 9.09 -34.27 -0.47
N ASN A 222 8.50 -35.48 -0.38
CA ASN A 222 9.16 -36.70 -0.86
C ASN A 222 9.31 -36.71 -2.39
N ALA A 223 8.25 -36.33 -3.10
CA ALA A 223 8.27 -36.24 -4.56
C ALA A 223 9.26 -35.15 -5.03
N ALA A 224 9.26 -33.99 -4.36
CA ALA A 224 10.18 -32.91 -4.66
C ALA A 224 11.64 -33.31 -4.48
N ARG A 225 12.00 -33.99 -3.38
CA ARG A 225 13.37 -34.48 -3.16
C ARG A 225 13.86 -35.42 -4.27
N ALA A 226 12.98 -36.26 -4.81
CA ALA A 226 13.33 -37.12 -5.95
C ALA A 226 13.61 -36.30 -7.22
N ILE A 227 12.85 -35.22 -7.45
CA ILE A 227 13.01 -34.33 -8.62
C ILE A 227 14.29 -33.50 -8.52
N VAL A 228 14.69 -33.05 -7.33
CA VAL A 228 15.92 -32.25 -7.10
C VAL A 228 17.14 -32.90 -7.76
N ALA A 229 17.26 -34.22 -7.67
CA ALA A 229 18.38 -34.97 -8.24
C ALA A 229 18.48 -34.89 -9.79
N THR A 230 17.37 -34.54 -10.45
CA THR A 230 17.29 -34.43 -11.93
C THR A 230 17.32 -33.00 -12.44
N LEU A 231 17.27 -32.01 -11.56
CA LEU A 231 17.23 -30.61 -11.96
C LEU A 231 18.62 -30.09 -12.39
N PRO A 232 18.68 -29.17 -13.37
CA PRO A 232 19.92 -28.51 -13.72
C PRO A 232 20.47 -27.73 -12.52
N VAL A 233 21.79 -27.79 -12.33
CA VAL A 233 22.49 -27.12 -11.23
C VAL A 233 22.30 -25.60 -11.34
N LEU A 234 22.05 -24.96 -10.21
CA LEU A 234 21.96 -23.50 -10.14
C LEU A 234 23.36 -22.87 -10.32
N PRO A 235 23.45 -21.65 -10.88
CA PRO A 235 24.71 -20.93 -10.93
C PRO A 235 25.28 -20.72 -9.53
N VAL A 236 26.61 -20.80 -9.41
CA VAL A 236 27.31 -20.60 -8.13
C VAL A 236 27.11 -19.17 -7.65
N LEU A 237 26.74 -19.02 -6.38
CA LEU A 237 26.59 -17.71 -5.72
C LEU A 237 27.96 -17.23 -5.21
N GLU A 238 28.35 -15.97 -5.47
CA GLU A 238 29.67 -15.39 -5.11
C GLU A 238 29.60 -14.14 -4.21
#